data_AF-A0A9X2EHG0-F1
#
_entry.id   AF-A0A9X2EHG0-F1
#
_cell.length_a   1.000
_cell.length_b   1.000
_cell.length_c   1.000
_cell.angle_alpha   90.00
_cell.angle_beta   90.00
_cell.angle_gamma   90.00
#
_symmetry.space_group_name_H-M   'P 1'
#
loop_
_entity.id
_entity.type
_entity.pdbx_description
1 polymer ?
#
loop_
_entity_poly.entity_id
_entity_poly.type
_entity_poly.pdbx_seq_one_letter_code
_entity_poly.pdbx_strand_id
1 'polypeptide(L)'
;MKSIFCAPAFALALAACGGDAATDEPEAPAEEVAVIGEDLAPFGDGYPNSGDPCLRLGESEATSNYLDDSAILVGCPTEADAEALDGEIVGNVGGVRLVSVPTGDANAGMGEGGPPMVEEMPDLPDPETGYNATAMVPCGFGGAAPTSNCDAGVKRNWGDDGTTLVEVTKPDGRKRAIFFRGTTPYGADGAQADGSAGWDFEVSRDGDQVTINYGPETYIVVDAFVEGG
;
A
#
# COMPACT_ATOMS: atom_id res chain seq x y z
N MET A 1 -2.16 -52.64 50.82
CA MET A 1 -2.34 -54.07 50.49
C MET A 1 -3.78 -54.43 50.81
N LYS A 2 -4.43 -55.25 49.95
CA LYS A 2 -5.87 -55.55 49.84
C LYS A 2 -6.75 -54.53 49.09
N SER A 3 -6.72 -54.65 47.76
CA SER A 3 -7.93 -54.57 46.92
C SER A 3 -8.79 -55.81 47.14
N ILE A 4 -10.11 -55.69 46.99
CA ILE A 4 -11.04 -56.62 46.32
C ILE A 4 -12.39 -55.89 46.25
N PHE A 5 -12.87 -55.58 45.05
CA PHE A 5 -14.30 -55.43 44.82
C PHE A 5 -14.68 -56.21 43.57
N CYS A 6 -15.67 -57.07 43.77
CA CYS A 6 -16.23 -58.03 42.83
C CYS A 6 -17.30 -57.33 41.98
N ALA A 7 -17.39 -57.74 40.72
CA ALA A 7 -18.48 -57.52 39.76
C ALA A 7 -19.86 -58.00 40.34
N PRO A 8 -21.05 -57.85 39.71
CA PRO A 8 -21.27 -57.78 38.26
C PRO A 8 -22.43 -56.89 37.75
N ALA A 9 -22.50 -56.84 36.41
CA ALA A 9 -23.58 -56.33 35.60
C ALA A 9 -24.90 -57.09 35.80
N PHE A 10 -26.03 -56.38 35.67
CA PHE A 10 -27.31 -56.97 35.29
C PHE A 10 -28.05 -55.98 34.38
N ALA A 11 -28.20 -56.37 33.12
CA ALA A 11 -29.16 -55.78 32.20
C ALA A 11 -30.49 -56.52 32.39
N LEU A 12 -31.61 -55.79 32.43
CA LEU A 12 -32.92 -56.34 32.11
C LEU A 12 -33.80 -55.23 31.53
N ALA A 13 -34.29 -55.47 30.32
CA ALA A 13 -35.31 -54.69 29.64
C ALA A 13 -36.68 -55.32 29.87
N LEU A 14 -37.74 -54.50 29.98
CA LEU A 14 -38.98 -54.51 29.18
C LEU A 14 -40.15 -53.79 29.90
N ALA A 15 -40.73 -52.83 29.17
CA ALA A 15 -42.15 -52.59 28.92
C ALA A 15 -43.19 -52.50 30.06
N ALA A 16 -43.94 -51.37 30.10
CA ALA A 16 -45.41 -51.35 30.05
C ALA A 16 -45.98 -49.92 29.97
N CYS A 17 -47.08 -49.76 29.22
CA CYS A 17 -47.79 -48.53 28.87
C CYS A 17 -48.66 -47.96 30.00
N GLY A 18 -49.01 -46.67 29.87
CA GLY A 18 -50.34 -46.17 30.22
C GLY A 18 -50.33 -44.89 31.08
N GLY A 19 -50.66 -43.76 30.47
CA GLY A 19 -50.92 -42.52 31.21
C GLY A 19 -50.80 -41.28 30.34
N ASP A 20 -51.78 -41.11 29.44
CA ASP A 20 -52.00 -39.91 28.65
C ASP A 20 -52.24 -38.71 29.59
N ALA A 21 -51.25 -37.84 29.70
CA ALA A 21 -51.40 -36.48 30.17
C ALA A 21 -50.66 -35.62 29.14
N ALA A 22 -51.36 -35.33 28.04
CA ALA A 22 -51.01 -34.24 27.15
C ALA A 22 -50.93 -32.97 28.00
N THR A 23 -49.70 -32.66 28.40
CA THR A 23 -49.34 -31.31 28.78
C THR A 23 -49.16 -30.63 27.44
N ASP A 24 -50.10 -29.77 27.08
CA ASP A 24 -49.91 -28.74 26.07
C ASP A 24 -48.70 -27.91 26.53
N GLU A 25 -47.52 -28.33 26.09
CA GLU A 25 -46.32 -27.53 26.11
C GLU A 25 -46.55 -26.47 25.03
N PRO A 26 -46.50 -25.17 25.36
CA PRO A 26 -46.64 -24.15 24.34
C PRO A 26 -45.45 -24.34 23.38
N GLU A 27 -45.71 -24.85 22.18
CA GLU A 27 -44.75 -24.75 21.08
C GLU A 27 -44.41 -23.26 20.97
N ALA A 28 -43.17 -22.92 21.33
CA ALA A 28 -42.62 -21.61 21.06
C ALA A 28 -42.84 -21.34 19.56
N PRO A 29 -43.32 -20.15 19.17
CA PRO A 29 -43.51 -19.86 17.76
C PRO A 29 -42.18 -20.09 17.06
N ALA A 30 -42.19 -20.92 16.02
CA ALA A 30 -41.03 -21.09 15.16
C ALA A 30 -40.64 -19.70 14.66
N GLU A 31 -39.45 -19.21 15.04
CA GLU A 31 -38.95 -17.94 14.52
C GLU A 31 -38.94 -18.00 13.00
N GLU A 32 -39.52 -17.00 12.35
CA GLU A 32 -39.42 -16.88 10.89
C GLU A 32 -37.95 -16.62 10.53
N VAL A 33 -37.36 -17.56 9.79
CA VAL A 33 -36.01 -17.45 9.23
C VAL A 33 -36.09 -16.47 8.06
N ALA A 34 -35.51 -15.28 8.22
CA ALA A 34 -35.45 -14.29 7.16
C ALA A 34 -34.45 -14.71 6.08
N VAL A 35 -34.73 -14.37 4.82
CA VAL A 35 -33.79 -14.59 3.70
C VAL A 35 -32.90 -13.36 3.57
N ILE A 36 -31.58 -13.57 3.62
CA ILE A 36 -30.61 -12.50 3.35
C ILE A 36 -30.55 -12.28 1.83
N GLY A 37 -31.21 -11.23 1.37
CA GLY A 37 -31.30 -10.87 -0.04
C GLY A 37 -30.09 -10.13 -0.58
N GLU A 38 -29.97 -10.06 -1.91
CA GLU A 38 -28.89 -9.33 -2.62
C GLU A 38 -28.90 -7.82 -2.32
N ASP A 39 -30.03 -7.28 -1.89
CA ASP A 39 -30.20 -5.88 -1.47
C ASP A 39 -29.39 -5.52 -0.22
N LEU A 40 -28.98 -6.51 0.58
CA LEU A 40 -28.06 -6.34 1.71
C LEU A 40 -26.58 -6.53 1.31
N ALA A 41 -26.30 -6.77 0.02
CA ALA A 41 -24.97 -7.08 -0.52
C ALA A 41 -24.21 -8.17 0.28
N PRO A 42 -24.78 -9.35 0.51
CA PRO A 42 -24.14 -10.41 1.27
C PRO A 42 -22.93 -10.99 0.54
N PHE A 43 -21.88 -11.34 1.29
CA PHE A 43 -20.71 -12.01 0.74
C PHE A 43 -20.12 -13.05 1.71
N GLY A 44 -19.44 -14.04 1.12
CA GLY A 44 -18.98 -15.23 1.83
C GLY A 44 -20.05 -16.33 1.89
N ASP A 45 -19.74 -17.38 2.63
CA ASP A 45 -20.54 -18.60 2.75
C ASP A 45 -20.96 -18.91 4.21
N GLY A 46 -20.75 -17.95 5.12
CA GLY A 46 -21.14 -18.01 6.52
C GLY A 46 -20.33 -17.04 7.38
N TYR A 47 -20.83 -16.75 8.58
CA TYR A 47 -20.16 -15.98 9.63
C TYR A 47 -20.59 -16.46 11.03
N PRO A 48 -19.64 -16.63 11.98
CA PRO A 48 -18.20 -16.37 11.84
C PRO A 48 -17.45 -17.43 11.03
N ASN A 49 -17.99 -18.64 10.88
CA ASN A 49 -17.39 -19.72 10.10
C ASN A 49 -18.18 -19.96 8.79
N SER A 50 -17.51 -20.56 7.81
CA SER A 50 -18.17 -21.06 6.59
C SER A 50 -19.28 -22.06 6.94
N GLY A 51 -20.46 -21.86 6.37
CA GLY A 51 -21.66 -22.66 6.64
C GLY A 51 -22.54 -22.17 7.78
N ASP A 52 -22.11 -21.17 8.57
CA ASP A 52 -22.93 -20.54 9.60
C ASP A 52 -24.06 -19.69 8.96
N PRO A 53 -25.21 -19.53 9.63
CA PRO A 53 -26.42 -18.93 9.02
C PRO A 53 -26.31 -17.42 8.74
N CYS A 54 -25.44 -16.71 9.45
CA CYS A 54 -25.22 -15.28 9.22
C CYS A 54 -24.24 -15.04 8.07
N LEU A 55 -24.32 -13.87 7.42
CA LEU A 55 -23.42 -13.48 6.32
C LEU A 55 -22.85 -12.09 6.55
N ARG A 56 -21.62 -11.85 6.09
CA ARG A 56 -21.05 -10.50 6.08
C ARG A 56 -21.75 -9.68 5.00
N LEU A 57 -22.01 -8.42 5.30
CA LEU A 57 -22.76 -7.52 4.43
C LEU A 57 -21.85 -6.40 3.93
N GLY A 58 -21.90 -6.16 2.62
CA GLY A 58 -21.15 -5.11 1.94
C GLY A 58 -21.93 -3.81 1.87
N GLU A 59 -21.44 -2.87 1.07
CA GLU A 59 -22.10 -1.59 0.83
C GLU A 59 -23.32 -1.75 -0.09
N SER A 60 -24.47 -1.25 0.37
CA SER A 60 -25.73 -1.16 -0.35
C SER A 60 -26.54 0.03 0.17
N GLU A 61 -27.64 0.36 -0.49
CA GLU A 61 -28.58 1.39 0.00
C GLU A 61 -29.14 1.05 1.40
N ALA A 62 -29.29 -0.26 1.70
CA ALA A 62 -29.82 -0.72 2.98
C ALA A 62 -28.78 -0.77 4.11
N THR A 63 -27.50 -0.95 3.77
CA THR A 63 -26.42 -1.23 4.75
C THR A 63 -25.44 -0.08 4.96
N SER A 64 -25.38 0.89 4.05
CA SER A 64 -24.37 1.97 4.07
C SER A 64 -24.33 2.77 5.36
N ASN A 65 -25.48 2.97 6.02
CA ASN A 65 -25.57 3.73 7.28
C ASN A 65 -25.07 2.94 8.51
N TYR A 66 -24.77 1.66 8.35
CA TYR A 66 -24.36 0.75 9.42
C TYR A 66 -22.92 0.24 9.26
N LEU A 67 -22.29 0.53 8.11
CA LEU A 67 -20.89 0.17 7.87
C LEU A 67 -19.97 1.13 8.63
N ASP A 68 -19.07 0.56 9.42
CA ASP A 68 -18.10 1.25 10.24
C ASP A 68 -16.71 0.64 9.98
N ASP A 69 -15.66 1.44 9.95
CA ASP A 69 -14.30 0.97 9.66
C ASP A 69 -13.68 0.17 10.81
N SER A 70 -14.28 0.21 11.99
CA SER A 70 -13.86 -0.53 13.19
C SER A 70 -14.67 -1.81 13.46
N ALA A 71 -15.66 -2.12 12.61
CA ALA A 71 -16.53 -3.28 12.79
C ALA A 71 -16.92 -3.97 11.47
N ILE A 72 -17.20 -5.26 11.55
CA ILE A 72 -17.81 -6.01 10.44
C ILE A 72 -19.32 -5.98 10.62
N LEU A 73 -20.03 -5.55 9.57
CA LEU A 73 -21.48 -5.66 9.51
C LEU A 73 -21.90 -7.07 9.08
N VAL A 74 -22.75 -7.71 9.87
CA VAL A 74 -23.21 -9.08 9.68
C VAL A 74 -24.74 -9.12 9.66
N GLY A 75 -25.32 -9.80 8.69
CA GLY A 75 -26.76 -10.06 8.62
C GLY A 75 -27.08 -11.44 9.15
N CYS A 76 -28.00 -11.54 10.11
CA CYS A 76 -28.45 -12.81 10.68
C CYS A 76 -29.95 -13.06 10.41
N PRO A 77 -30.32 -14.28 9.99
CA PRO A 77 -31.68 -14.60 9.60
C PRO A 77 -32.62 -14.87 10.80
N THR A 78 -32.07 -15.14 11.98
CA THR A 78 -32.79 -15.31 13.25
C THR A 78 -32.21 -14.42 14.38
N GLU A 79 -32.95 -14.26 15.48
CA GLU A 79 -32.60 -13.34 16.58
C GLU A 79 -31.63 -14.08 17.47
N ALA A 80 -31.88 -15.37 17.69
CA ALA A 80 -30.94 -16.28 18.30
C ALA A 80 -29.55 -16.27 17.61
N ASP A 81 -29.49 -16.28 16.26
CA ASP A 81 -28.21 -16.21 15.55
C ASP A 81 -27.53 -14.86 15.73
N ALA A 82 -28.30 -13.76 15.76
CA ALA A 82 -27.78 -12.41 15.95
C ALA A 82 -27.23 -12.20 17.37
N GLU A 83 -27.97 -12.64 18.39
CA GLU A 83 -27.58 -12.56 19.80
C GLU A 83 -26.41 -13.49 20.15
N ALA A 84 -26.17 -14.54 19.35
CA ALA A 84 -25.01 -15.41 19.50
C ALA A 84 -23.70 -14.76 19.05
N LEU A 85 -23.76 -13.63 18.33
CA LEU A 85 -22.57 -12.87 17.94
C LEU A 85 -22.11 -11.94 19.07
N ASP A 86 -20.80 -11.79 19.20
CA ASP A 86 -20.17 -10.84 20.14
C ASP A 86 -20.19 -9.41 19.57
N GLY A 87 -21.38 -8.91 19.22
CA GLY A 87 -21.60 -7.63 18.55
C GLY A 87 -22.93 -6.95 18.91
N GLU A 88 -23.16 -5.74 18.40
CA GLU A 88 -24.37 -4.96 18.66
C GLU A 88 -25.37 -5.08 17.51
N ILE A 89 -26.64 -5.39 17.81
CA ILE A 89 -27.71 -5.34 16.82
C ILE A 89 -28.04 -3.86 16.51
N VAL A 90 -27.64 -3.40 15.32
CA VAL A 90 -27.75 -2.00 14.88
C VAL A 90 -28.96 -1.73 13.98
N GLY A 91 -29.65 -2.78 13.50
CA GLY A 91 -30.82 -2.61 12.64
C GLY A 91 -31.56 -3.90 12.31
N ASN A 92 -32.69 -3.74 11.62
CA ASN A 92 -33.44 -4.84 11.03
C ASN A 92 -33.95 -4.43 9.65
N VAL A 93 -33.69 -5.25 8.63
CA VAL A 93 -34.14 -5.02 7.26
C VAL A 93 -34.75 -6.32 6.74
N GLY A 94 -36.03 -6.28 6.38
CA GLY A 94 -36.72 -7.47 5.84
C GLY A 94 -36.72 -8.69 6.77
N GLY A 95 -36.62 -8.48 8.09
CA GLY A 95 -36.51 -9.55 9.08
C GLY A 95 -35.07 -10.00 9.37
N VAL A 96 -34.07 -9.54 8.60
CA VAL A 96 -32.65 -9.81 8.85
C VAL A 96 -32.14 -8.84 9.92
N ARG A 97 -31.50 -9.34 10.97
CA ARG A 97 -30.88 -8.52 12.03
C ARG A 97 -29.50 -8.11 11.55
N LEU A 98 -29.21 -6.82 11.59
CA LEU A 98 -27.90 -6.28 11.27
C LEU A 98 -27.10 -6.17 12.56
N VAL A 99 -25.95 -6.84 12.62
CA VAL A 99 -25.08 -6.91 13.79
C VAL A 99 -23.72 -6.28 13.44
N SER A 100 -23.31 -5.27 14.20
CA SER A 100 -21.99 -4.67 14.13
C SER A 100 -21.05 -5.42 15.07
N VAL A 101 -20.14 -6.22 14.51
CA VAL A 101 -19.18 -7.03 15.27
C VAL A 101 -17.83 -6.31 15.31
N PRO A 102 -17.35 -5.84 16.48
CA PRO A 102 -16.10 -5.09 16.58
C PRO A 102 -14.89 -5.91 16.11
N THR A 103 -14.07 -5.32 15.23
CA THR A 103 -12.77 -5.88 14.83
C THR A 103 -11.59 -5.14 15.43
N GLY A 104 -11.86 -4.12 16.24
CA GLY A 104 -10.88 -3.15 16.71
C GLY A 104 -10.72 -1.99 15.73
N ASP A 105 -10.05 -0.92 16.18
CA ASP A 105 -9.73 0.23 15.34
C ASP A 105 -8.85 -0.23 14.16
N ALA A 106 -9.32 -0.04 12.92
CA ALA A 106 -8.54 -0.35 11.72
C ALA A 106 -7.21 0.43 11.67
N ASN A 107 -7.11 1.51 12.44
CA ASN A 107 -5.92 2.32 12.59
C ASN A 107 -5.09 1.96 13.83
N ALA A 108 -5.48 0.94 14.61
CA ALA A 108 -4.71 0.49 15.77
C ALA A 108 -3.29 0.07 15.33
N GLY A 109 -2.29 0.80 15.81
CA GLY A 109 -0.88 0.60 15.45
C GLY A 109 -0.34 1.56 14.39
N MET A 110 -1.21 2.32 13.73
CA MET A 110 -0.84 3.54 13.02
C MET A 110 -0.76 4.66 14.07
N GLY A 111 0.42 4.93 14.63
CA GLY A 111 0.57 6.03 15.59
C GLY A 111 0.05 7.35 15.01
N GLU A 112 -0.35 8.30 15.89
CA GLU A 112 -0.89 9.63 15.51
C GLU A 112 0.05 10.47 14.61
N GLY A 113 1.27 10.00 14.34
CA GLY A 113 2.29 10.62 13.48
C GLY A 113 2.58 9.88 12.16
N GLY A 114 1.76 8.91 11.74
CA GLY A 114 2.08 8.06 10.58
C GLY A 114 3.33 7.21 10.82
N PRO A 115 3.80 6.42 9.82
CA PRO A 115 5.13 5.81 9.92
C PRO A 115 6.15 6.93 10.15
N PRO A 116 7.18 6.72 11.01
CA PRO A 116 8.27 7.68 11.09
C PRO A 116 8.77 7.90 9.67
N MET A 117 8.83 9.16 9.24
CA MET A 117 9.58 9.55 8.04
C MET A 117 10.92 8.84 8.20
N VAL A 118 11.21 7.88 7.30
CA VAL A 118 12.50 7.20 7.30
C VAL A 118 13.54 8.31 7.35
N GLU A 119 14.38 8.32 8.40
CA GLU A 119 15.53 9.21 8.41
C GLU A 119 16.21 9.05 7.06
N GLU A 120 16.43 10.18 6.37
CA GLU A 120 16.84 10.23 4.97
C GLU A 120 17.85 9.10 4.71
N MET A 121 17.45 8.13 3.89
CA MET A 121 18.39 7.10 3.48
C MET A 121 19.59 7.82 2.87
N PRO A 122 20.82 7.57 3.35
CA PRO A 122 21.97 8.33 2.90
C PRO A 122 22.09 8.19 1.37
N ASP A 123 22.27 9.31 0.68
CA ASP A 123 22.46 9.38 -0.78
C ASP A 123 23.84 8.80 -1.16
N LEU A 124 23.95 7.48 -1.05
CA LEU A 124 25.16 6.74 -1.32
C LEU A 124 25.30 6.51 -2.83
N PRO A 125 26.49 6.72 -3.41
CA PRO A 125 26.72 6.43 -4.81
C PRO A 125 26.62 4.92 -5.07
N ASP A 126 26.07 4.57 -6.23
CA ASP A 126 26.09 3.21 -6.74
C ASP A 126 27.55 2.70 -6.86
N PRO A 127 27.87 1.50 -6.34
CA PRO A 127 29.26 1.03 -6.26
C PRO A 127 29.87 0.64 -7.61
N GLU A 128 29.06 0.40 -8.65
CA GLU A 128 29.55 0.05 -9.98
C GLU A 128 29.87 1.30 -10.81
N THR A 129 28.96 2.27 -10.78
CA THR A 129 29.03 3.47 -11.61
C THR A 129 29.63 4.68 -10.88
N GLY A 130 29.55 4.68 -9.55
CA GLY A 130 29.92 5.79 -8.69
C GLY A 130 28.93 6.97 -8.74
N TYR A 131 27.76 6.81 -9.36
CA TYR A 131 26.74 7.86 -9.43
C TYR A 131 25.77 7.78 -8.27
N ASN A 132 25.38 8.93 -7.73
CA ASN A 132 24.28 9.05 -6.78
C ASN A 132 22.92 8.86 -7.47
N ALA A 133 22.80 9.37 -8.70
CA ALA A 133 21.60 9.17 -9.54
C ALA A 133 21.96 9.16 -11.03
N THR A 134 21.05 8.61 -11.84
CA THR A 134 21.12 8.65 -13.30
C THR A 134 19.81 9.19 -13.87
N ALA A 135 19.89 9.83 -15.04
CA ALA A 135 18.74 10.39 -15.74
C ALA A 135 19.02 10.53 -17.23
N MET A 136 17.98 10.75 -18.03
CA MET A 136 18.12 11.25 -19.39
C MET A 136 17.99 12.78 -19.37
N VAL A 137 18.96 13.47 -19.98
CA VAL A 137 18.96 14.93 -20.09
C VAL A 137 18.80 15.36 -21.55
N PRO A 138 18.03 16.42 -21.85
CA PRO A 138 18.00 16.99 -23.19
C PRO A 138 19.38 17.48 -23.61
N CYS A 139 19.81 17.11 -24.81
CA CYS A 139 21.14 17.41 -25.32
C CYS A 139 21.14 17.71 -26.83
N GLY A 140 22.08 18.55 -27.26
CA GLY A 140 22.27 18.98 -28.64
C GLY A 140 23.75 19.01 -29.00
N PHE A 141 24.07 18.75 -30.26
CA PHE A 141 25.45 18.70 -30.77
C PHE A 141 25.55 19.41 -32.12
N GLY A 142 26.73 19.92 -32.47
CA GLY A 142 26.96 20.65 -33.71
C GLY A 142 26.22 21.98 -33.79
N GLY A 143 25.87 22.59 -32.65
CA GLY A 143 25.07 23.81 -32.55
C GLY A 143 23.57 23.59 -32.79
N ALA A 144 23.11 22.34 -32.84
CA ALA A 144 21.69 22.02 -32.93
C ALA A 144 20.97 22.25 -31.60
N ALA A 145 19.66 22.53 -31.69
CA ALA A 145 18.81 22.59 -30.50
C ALA A 145 18.85 21.26 -29.71
N PRO A 146 18.67 21.29 -28.38
CA PRO A 146 18.78 20.11 -27.53
C PRO A 146 17.52 19.21 -27.61
N THR A 147 17.24 18.67 -28.79
CA THR A 147 16.07 17.82 -29.07
C THR A 147 16.34 16.33 -28.86
N SER A 148 17.59 15.94 -28.61
CA SER A 148 17.98 14.56 -28.29
C SER A 148 17.96 14.33 -26.78
N ASN A 149 17.97 13.07 -26.34
CA ASN A 149 18.15 12.69 -24.94
C ASN A 149 19.46 11.94 -24.77
N CYS A 150 20.26 12.34 -23.79
CA CYS A 150 21.55 11.72 -23.46
C CYS A 150 21.50 11.11 -22.06
N ASP A 151 22.07 9.92 -21.89
CA ASP A 151 22.25 9.32 -20.56
C ASP A 151 23.21 10.17 -19.73
N ALA A 152 22.83 10.46 -18.49
CA ALA A 152 23.62 11.24 -17.56
C ALA A 152 23.68 10.57 -16.19
N GLY A 153 24.82 10.71 -15.53
CA GLY A 153 25.01 10.35 -14.14
C GLY A 153 25.51 11.55 -13.33
N VAL A 154 25.07 11.66 -12.07
CA VAL A 154 25.51 12.71 -11.15
C VAL A 154 26.33 12.11 -10.01
N LYS A 155 27.47 12.73 -9.71
CA LYS A 155 28.29 12.45 -8.53
C LYS A 155 28.26 13.69 -7.64
N ARG A 156 27.52 13.60 -6.54
CA ARG A 156 27.40 14.67 -5.54
C ARG A 156 28.57 14.56 -4.57
N ASN A 157 29.04 15.71 -4.07
CA ASN A 157 30.21 15.76 -3.20
C ASN A 157 31.44 15.08 -3.84
N TRP A 158 31.63 15.27 -5.14
CA TRP A 158 32.68 14.63 -5.92
C TRP A 158 34.07 15.20 -5.61
N GLY A 159 34.18 16.52 -5.43
CA GLY A 159 35.42 17.19 -5.03
C GLY A 159 35.53 17.34 -3.51
N ASP A 160 36.77 17.52 -3.01
CA ASP A 160 37.04 17.84 -1.60
C ASP A 160 36.34 19.15 -1.14
N ASP A 161 35.93 19.98 -2.08
CA ASP A 161 35.20 21.24 -1.88
C ASP A 161 33.66 21.07 -1.91
N GLY A 162 33.15 19.84 -2.01
CA GLY A 162 31.71 19.56 -2.06
C GLY A 162 31.06 19.89 -3.41
N THR A 163 31.84 20.01 -4.48
CA THR A 163 31.32 20.20 -5.84
C THR A 163 30.57 18.98 -6.36
N THR A 164 29.68 19.20 -7.31
CA THR A 164 28.91 18.15 -7.99
C THR A 164 29.39 17.99 -9.43
N LEU A 165 29.54 16.75 -9.86
CA LEU A 165 29.95 16.39 -11.21
C LEU A 165 28.79 15.72 -11.94
N VAL A 166 28.36 16.29 -13.07
CA VAL A 166 27.42 15.66 -13.99
C VAL A 166 28.18 15.12 -15.18
N GLU A 167 28.10 13.82 -15.42
CA GLU A 167 28.69 13.17 -16.60
C GLU A 167 27.59 12.82 -17.60
N VAL A 168 27.60 13.45 -18.76
CA VAL A 168 26.67 13.17 -19.86
C VAL A 168 27.35 12.31 -20.92
N THR A 169 26.74 11.18 -21.26
CA THR A 169 27.20 10.28 -22.32
C THR A 169 26.66 10.76 -23.66
N LYS A 170 27.57 11.13 -24.55
CA LYS A 170 27.26 11.61 -25.90
C LYS A 170 26.89 10.43 -26.81
N PRO A 171 26.24 10.67 -27.96
CA PRO A 171 25.93 9.64 -28.95
C PRO A 171 27.15 8.89 -29.50
N ASP A 172 28.34 9.49 -29.45
CA ASP A 172 29.61 8.84 -29.85
C ASP A 172 30.20 7.93 -28.76
N GLY A 173 29.52 7.80 -27.61
CA GLY A 173 29.92 7.00 -26.47
C GLY A 173 30.93 7.70 -25.54
N ARG A 174 31.43 8.88 -25.88
CA ARG A 174 32.31 9.66 -25.00
C ARG A 174 31.48 10.34 -23.92
N LYS A 175 32.11 10.64 -22.78
CA LYS A 175 31.47 11.41 -21.70
C LYS A 175 31.90 12.87 -21.74
N ARG A 176 30.99 13.74 -21.30
CA ARG A 176 31.24 15.15 -20.97
C ARG A 176 31.00 15.32 -19.48
N ALA A 177 32.03 15.72 -18.77
CA ALA A 177 31.97 16.16 -17.38
C ALA A 177 31.60 17.64 -17.30
N ILE A 178 30.52 17.96 -16.60
CA ILE A 178 30.06 19.32 -16.32
C ILE A 178 30.14 19.52 -14.80
N PHE A 179 30.80 20.59 -14.38
CA PHE A 179 31.10 20.86 -12.98
C PHE A 179 30.11 21.87 -12.39
N PHE A 180 29.59 21.56 -11.22
CA PHE A 180 28.56 22.34 -10.52
C PHE A 180 29.02 22.75 -9.11
N ARG A 181 28.62 23.96 -8.69
CA ARG A 181 28.61 24.42 -7.30
C ARG A 181 27.17 24.71 -6.90
N GLY A 182 26.62 23.90 -5.99
CA GLY A 182 25.16 23.81 -5.85
C GLY A 182 24.53 23.51 -7.21
N THR A 183 23.50 24.26 -7.59
CA THR A 183 22.83 24.16 -8.91
C THR A 183 23.46 25.01 -10.01
N THR A 184 24.60 25.65 -9.76
CA THR A 184 25.25 26.53 -10.75
C THR A 184 26.39 25.81 -11.46
N PRO A 185 26.25 25.51 -12.77
CA PRO A 185 27.34 24.98 -13.56
C PRO A 185 28.38 26.06 -13.81
N TYR A 186 29.66 25.72 -13.66
CA TYR A 186 30.77 26.68 -13.78
C TYR A 186 31.84 26.26 -14.79
N GLY A 187 31.75 25.06 -15.36
CA GLY A 187 32.67 24.62 -16.40
C GLY A 187 32.36 23.22 -16.91
N ALA A 188 33.13 22.83 -17.92
CA ALA A 188 33.09 21.51 -18.55
C ALA A 188 34.51 21.01 -18.80
N ASP A 189 34.69 19.68 -18.88
CA ASP A 189 35.96 19.12 -19.30
C ASP A 189 36.22 19.38 -20.79
N GLY A 190 37.44 19.82 -21.08
CA GLY A 190 37.90 20.14 -22.42
C GLY A 190 39.27 19.52 -22.69
N ALA A 191 39.49 19.13 -23.94
CA ALA A 191 40.76 18.59 -24.42
C ALA A 191 41.27 19.37 -25.64
N GLN A 192 42.59 19.56 -25.71
CA GLN A 192 43.21 20.14 -26.91
C GLN A 192 43.11 19.16 -28.10
N ALA A 193 43.12 17.85 -27.82
CA ALA A 193 43.09 16.81 -28.83
C ALA A 193 41.80 16.78 -29.68
N ASP A 194 40.67 17.23 -29.11
CA ASP A 194 39.38 17.33 -29.81
C ASP A 194 38.93 18.78 -30.02
N GLY A 195 39.81 19.75 -29.72
CA GLY A 195 39.55 21.18 -29.87
C GLY A 195 38.61 21.78 -28.81
N SER A 196 38.05 20.98 -27.90
CA SER A 196 37.07 21.48 -26.93
C SER A 196 37.67 22.41 -25.88
N ALA A 197 38.97 22.31 -25.62
CA ALA A 197 39.64 23.20 -24.66
C ALA A 197 39.60 24.70 -25.02
N GLY A 198 39.23 25.06 -26.25
CA GLY A 198 39.03 26.46 -26.68
C GLY A 198 37.57 26.88 -26.76
N TRP A 199 36.62 26.05 -26.34
CA TRP A 199 35.19 26.35 -26.43
C TRP A 199 34.73 27.27 -25.31
N ASP A 200 33.84 28.19 -25.66
CA ASP A 200 33.15 29.06 -24.71
C ASP A 200 32.16 28.26 -23.86
N PHE A 201 32.03 28.63 -22.59
CA PHE A 201 31.09 28.05 -21.64
C PHE A 201 30.05 29.10 -21.25
N GLU A 202 28.82 28.90 -21.67
CA GLU A 202 27.71 29.83 -21.47
C GLU A 202 26.55 29.12 -20.77
N VAL A 203 25.89 29.84 -19.86
CA VAL A 203 24.82 29.29 -19.04
C VAL A 203 23.62 30.22 -19.11
N SER A 204 22.44 29.63 -19.30
CA SER A 204 21.15 30.31 -19.14
C SER A 204 20.24 29.46 -18.27
N ARG A 205 19.29 30.11 -17.60
CA ARG A 205 18.39 29.48 -16.62
C ARG A 205 16.96 29.88 -16.88
N ASP A 206 16.06 28.89 -16.78
CA ASP A 206 14.61 29.06 -16.80
C ASP A 206 14.02 28.21 -15.67
N GLY A 207 13.66 28.85 -14.56
CA GLY A 207 13.24 28.14 -13.34
C GLY A 207 14.32 27.20 -12.80
N ASP A 208 13.97 25.92 -12.67
CA ASP A 208 14.82 24.83 -12.20
C ASP A 208 15.66 24.18 -13.32
N GLN A 209 15.50 24.62 -14.57
CA GLN A 209 16.26 24.15 -15.71
C GLN A 209 17.43 25.07 -16.01
N VAL A 210 18.62 24.47 -16.16
CA VAL A 210 19.83 25.15 -16.58
C VAL A 210 20.24 24.64 -17.95
N THR A 211 20.26 25.54 -18.92
CA THR A 211 20.80 25.28 -20.26
C THR A 211 22.27 25.68 -20.29
N ILE A 212 23.14 24.69 -20.47
CA ILE A 212 24.58 24.84 -20.61
C ILE A 212 24.93 24.73 -22.08
N ASN A 213 25.55 25.76 -22.65
CA ASN A 213 26.18 25.72 -23.96
C ASN A 213 27.70 25.67 -23.78
N TYR A 214 28.33 24.65 -24.34
CA TYR A 214 29.78 24.53 -24.36
C TYR A 214 30.26 24.27 -25.78
N GLY A 215 30.68 25.34 -26.45
CA GLY A 215 30.95 25.34 -27.88
C GLY A 215 29.75 24.85 -28.69
N PRO A 216 29.87 23.78 -29.49
CA PRO A 216 28.78 23.23 -30.30
C PRO A 216 27.84 22.30 -29.53
N GLU A 217 28.00 22.15 -28.21
CA GLU A 217 27.22 21.24 -27.39
C GLU A 217 26.27 21.99 -26.47
N THR A 218 25.04 21.48 -26.34
CA THR A 218 24.02 22.04 -25.45
C THR A 218 23.48 20.94 -24.54
N TYR A 219 23.30 21.24 -23.26
CA TYR A 219 22.76 20.34 -22.26
C TYR A 219 21.73 21.07 -21.39
N ILE A 220 20.58 20.44 -21.12
CA ILE A 220 19.60 20.97 -20.17
C ILE A 220 19.59 20.06 -18.94
N VAL A 221 19.95 20.62 -17.79
CA VAL A 221 20.02 19.91 -16.51
C VAL A 221 19.05 20.55 -15.54
N VAL A 222 18.27 19.73 -14.84
CA VAL A 222 17.36 20.19 -13.77
C VAL A 222 18.04 20.17 -12.41
N ASP A 223 17.70 21.14 -11.56
CA ASP A 223 18.30 21.30 -10.22
C ASP A 223 18.13 20.05 -9.35
N ALA A 224 16.97 19.40 -9.38
CA ALA A 224 16.71 18.16 -8.63
C ALA A 224 17.66 17.02 -9.01
N PHE A 225 18.12 16.97 -10.26
CA PHE A 225 19.12 15.98 -10.66
C PHE A 225 20.47 16.28 -9.99
N VAL A 226 20.82 17.55 -9.82
CA VAL A 226 22.09 17.97 -9.19
C VAL A 226 22.06 17.79 -7.67
N GLU A 227 20.98 18.19 -7.01
CA GLU A 227 20.92 18.26 -5.53
C GLU A 227 20.35 17.01 -4.86
N GLY A 228 19.53 16.21 -5.57
CA GLY A 228 18.71 15.17 -4.95
C GLY A 228 17.28 15.69 -4.68
N GLY A 229 16.41 14.79 -4.22
CA GLY A 229 15.00 15.09 -3.92
C GLY A 229 14.58 14.53 -2.58
#